data_AF-A0A1J6W496-F1
#
_entry.id   AF-A0A1J6W496-F1
#
_cell.length_a   1.000
_cell.length_b   1.000
_cell.length_c   1.000
_cell.angle_alpha   90.00
_cell.angle_beta   90.00
_cell.angle_gamma   90.00
#
_symmetry.space_group_name_H-M   'P 1'
#
loop_
_entity.id
_entity.type
_entity.pdbx_description
1 polymer ?
#
loop_
_entity_poly.entity_id
_entity_poly.type
_entity_poly.pdbx_seq_one_letter_code
_entity_poly.pdbx_strand_id
1 'polypeptide(L)'
;MKKVHVKFVVLGMLLVSLLLLIKVLNDFEGKKWMTIEEKYYPGNNPGVLTGISSGKALKRTQKKCAIEFKNADRSEIYPVDCDRYTDFRIGEKVKVTVSKDSIVKIRRK
;
A
#
# COMPACT_ATOMS: atom_id res chain seq x y z
N MET A 1 2.40 8.17 -51.19
CA MET A 1 2.66 7.01 -50.29
C MET A 1 3.37 7.39 -48.98
N LYS A 2 4.31 8.35 -48.95
CA LYS A 2 5.02 8.80 -47.72
C LYS A 2 4.11 9.24 -46.56
N LYS A 3 3.00 9.93 -46.84
CA LYS A 3 2.04 10.41 -45.82
C LYS A 3 1.32 9.27 -45.07
N VAL A 4 1.16 8.10 -45.69
CA VAL A 4 0.46 6.95 -45.07
C VAL A 4 1.36 6.24 -44.08
N HIS A 5 2.65 6.10 -44.40
CA HIS A 5 3.65 5.53 -43.46
C HIS A 5 3.85 6.41 -42.22
N VAL A 6 3.83 7.74 -42.37
CA VAL A 6 3.92 8.65 -41.20
C VAL A 6 2.72 8.47 -40.27
N LYS A 7 1.50 8.35 -40.81
CA LYS A 7 0.30 8.08 -39.99
C LYS A 7 0.40 6.75 -39.24
N PHE A 8 0.96 5.71 -39.87
CA PHE A 8 1.19 4.42 -39.23
C PHE A 8 2.23 4.48 -38.10
N VAL A 9 3.31 5.24 -38.27
CA VAL A 9 4.33 5.43 -37.24
C VAL A 9 3.76 6.18 -36.03
N VAL A 10 2.98 7.25 -36.29
CA VAL A 10 2.32 8.01 -35.21
C VAL A 10 1.31 7.15 -34.46
N LEU A 11 0.52 6.34 -35.18
CA LEU A 11 -0.45 5.42 -34.56
C LEU A 11 0.24 4.36 -33.69
N GLY A 12 1.35 3.80 -34.17
CA GLY A 12 2.17 2.85 -33.41
C GLY A 12 2.75 3.47 -32.15
N MET A 13 3.29 4.69 -32.24
CA MET A 13 3.84 5.41 -31.09
C MET A 13 2.78 5.72 -30.03
N LEU A 14 1.57 6.08 -30.46
CA LEU A 14 0.43 6.33 -29.58
C LEU A 14 0.00 5.06 -28.83
N LEU A 15 -0.05 3.92 -29.54
CA LEU A 15 -0.37 2.61 -28.95
C LEU A 15 0.66 2.18 -27.90
N VAL A 16 1.95 2.36 -28.19
CA VAL A 16 3.03 2.04 -27.24
C VAL A 16 2.95 2.93 -26.00
N SER A 17 2.69 4.23 -26.17
CA SER A 17 2.49 5.16 -25.06
C SER A 17 1.30 4.77 -24.19
N LEU A 18 0.19 4.35 -24.80
CA LEU A 18 -0.99 3.88 -24.08
C LEU A 18 -0.71 2.61 -23.26
N LEU A 19 0.01 1.65 -23.83
CA LEU A 19 0.39 0.42 -23.14
C LEU A 19 1.33 0.67 -21.96
N LEU A 20 2.25 1.63 -22.10
CA LEU A 20 3.12 2.08 -21.01
C LEU A 20 2.32 2.71 -19.87
N LEU A 21 1.35 3.58 -20.19
CA LEU A 21 0.46 4.19 -19.19
C LEU A 21 -0.35 3.14 -18.42
N ILE A 22 -0.89 2.12 -19.12
CA ILE A 22 -1.66 1.04 -18.48
C ILE A 22 -0.77 0.22 -17.53
N LYS A 23 0.49 -0.08 -17.90
CA LYS A 23 1.42 -0.77 -17.01
C LYS A 23 1.72 0.05 -15.74
N VAL A 24 2.00 1.34 -15.90
CA VAL A 24 2.25 2.24 -14.77
C VAL A 24 1.02 2.33 -13.85
N LEU A 25 -0.18 2.40 -14.42
CA LEU A 25 -1.44 2.40 -13.67
C LEU A 25 -1.67 1.09 -12.91
N ASN A 26 -1.37 -0.06 -13.52
CA ASN A 26 -1.53 -1.37 -12.88
C ASN A 26 -0.53 -1.62 -11.75
N ASP A 27 0.71 -1.14 -11.86
CA ASP A 27 1.67 -1.17 -10.75
C ASP A 27 1.26 -0.22 -9.63
N PHE A 28 0.58 0.89 -9.96
CA PHE A 28 -0.04 1.78 -8.98
C PHE A 28 -1.21 1.12 -8.23
N GLU A 29 -1.86 0.12 -8.83
CA GLU A 29 -2.87 -0.72 -8.20
C GLU A 29 -2.26 -1.72 -7.18
N GLY A 30 -1.14 -1.36 -6.54
CA GLY A 30 -0.92 -1.39 -5.09
C GLY A 30 -1.06 -2.74 -4.36
N LYS A 31 -1.20 -3.84 -5.08
CA LYS A 31 -1.38 -5.20 -4.52
C LYS A 31 -0.01 -5.78 -4.22
N LYS A 32 0.43 -5.69 -2.97
CA LYS A 32 1.72 -6.20 -2.52
C LYS A 32 1.54 -7.25 -1.43
N TRP A 33 2.37 -8.29 -1.48
CA TRP A 33 2.48 -9.23 -0.38
C TRP A 33 3.41 -8.65 0.66
N MET A 34 2.93 -8.52 1.89
CA MET A 34 3.68 -7.94 3.00
C MET A 34 3.41 -8.74 4.27
N THR A 35 4.36 -8.72 5.19
CA THR A 35 4.23 -9.35 6.51
C THR A 35 3.88 -8.29 7.54
N ILE A 36 2.92 -8.56 8.41
CA ILE A 36 2.59 -7.64 9.51
C ILE A 36 3.73 -7.73 10.54
N GLU A 37 4.48 -6.65 10.73
CA GLU A 37 5.62 -6.60 11.66
C GLU A 37 5.20 -6.09 13.04
N GLU A 38 4.30 -5.10 13.09
CA GLU A 38 3.85 -4.51 14.34
C GLU A 38 2.45 -3.92 14.20
N LYS A 39 1.70 -3.85 15.31
CA LYS A 39 0.43 -3.14 15.38
C LYS A 39 0.49 -2.05 16.45
N TYR A 40 -0.01 -0.87 16.12
CA TYR A 40 0.01 0.30 16.99
C TYR A 40 -1.41 0.72 17.38
N TYR A 41 -1.63 0.88 18.69
CA TYR A 41 -2.91 1.28 19.27
C TYR A 41 -2.77 2.54 20.11
N PRO A 42 -3.86 3.29 20.35
CA PRO A 42 -3.82 4.43 21.27
C PRO A 42 -3.29 4.01 22.64
N GLY A 43 -2.18 4.62 23.05
CA GLY A 43 -1.64 4.44 24.40
C GLY A 43 -2.29 5.37 25.41
N ASN A 44 -1.74 5.36 26.63
CA ASN A 44 -2.18 6.26 27.72
C ASN A 44 -1.91 7.74 27.41
N ASN A 45 -0.90 8.03 26.56
CA ASN A 45 -0.56 9.39 26.19
C ASN A 45 -1.41 9.87 25.01
N PRO A 46 -2.14 10.99 25.16
CA PRO A 46 -2.94 11.54 24.08
C PRO A 46 -2.04 11.90 22.89
N GLY A 47 -2.49 11.54 21.68
CA GLY A 47 -1.74 11.80 20.45
C GLY A 47 -0.59 10.83 20.17
N VAL A 48 -0.44 9.75 20.95
CA VAL A 48 0.59 8.71 20.73
C VAL A 48 -0.07 7.35 20.46
N LEU A 49 0.47 6.63 19.48
CA LEU A 49 0.20 5.22 19.27
C LEU A 49 1.37 4.39 19.79
N THR A 50 1.09 3.31 20.51
CA THR A 50 2.10 2.42 21.08
C THR A 50 2.02 1.07 20.40
N GLY A 51 3.18 0.55 19.97
CA GLY A 51 3.30 -0.77 19.38
C GLY A 51 3.05 -1.87 20.41
N ILE A 52 2.27 -2.88 20.06
CA ILE A 52 1.92 -3.98 20.99
C ILE A 52 3.17 -4.78 21.35
N SER A 53 4.00 -5.15 20.38
CA SER A 53 5.12 -6.06 20.62
C SER A 53 6.40 -5.33 21.04
N SER A 54 6.69 -4.18 20.44
CA SER A 54 7.94 -3.44 20.62
C SER A 54 7.85 -2.29 21.62
N GLY A 55 6.64 -1.86 22.00
CA GLY A 55 6.45 -0.67 22.83
C GLY A 55 6.84 0.65 22.16
N LYS A 56 7.19 0.63 20.86
CA LYS A 56 7.57 1.84 20.12
C LYS A 56 6.42 2.84 20.07
N ALA A 57 6.74 4.11 20.29
CA ALA A 57 5.80 5.22 20.21
C ALA A 57 5.81 5.85 18.81
N LEU A 58 4.62 6.07 18.25
CA LEU A 58 4.41 6.80 17.00
C LEU A 58 3.47 7.97 17.25
N LYS A 59 3.71 9.09 16.55
CA LYS A 59 2.78 10.22 16.55
C LYS A 59 1.48 9.80 15.87
N ARG A 60 0.36 9.98 16.58
CA ARG A 60 -0.97 9.66 16.07
C ARG A 60 -1.34 10.62 14.95
N THR A 61 -1.80 10.06 13.83
CA THR A 61 -2.39 10.81 12.72
C THR A 61 -3.93 10.80 12.84
N GLN A 62 -4.65 11.18 11.79
CA GLN A 62 -6.13 11.26 11.80
C GLN A 62 -6.82 9.93 12.18
N LYS A 63 -6.18 8.78 11.92
CA LYS A 63 -6.73 7.46 12.29
C LYS A 63 -6.27 7.01 13.67
N LYS A 64 -7.10 6.16 14.30
CA LYS A 64 -6.91 5.72 15.68
C LYS A 64 -5.83 4.64 15.84
N CYS A 65 -5.51 3.86 14.81
CA CYS A 65 -4.50 2.81 14.85
C CYS A 65 -3.60 2.86 13.62
N ALA A 66 -2.49 2.14 13.68
CA ALA A 66 -1.61 1.93 12.54
C ALA A 66 -1.06 0.49 12.54
N ILE A 67 -0.69 -0.01 11.37
CA ILE A 67 -0.02 -1.31 11.22
C ILE A 67 1.25 -1.09 10.41
N GLU A 68 2.35 -1.66 10.90
CA GLU A 68 3.62 -1.75 10.17
C GLU A 68 3.67 -3.04 9.36
N PHE A 69 3.95 -2.89 8.07
CA PHE A 69 4.08 -3.97 7.12
C PHE A 69 5.51 -4.01 6.61
N LYS A 70 6.12 -5.18 6.67
CA LYS A 70 7.44 -5.45 6.14
C LYS A 70 7.33 -6.11 4.77
N ASN A 71 8.06 -5.58 3.81
CA ASN A 71 8.36 -6.25 2.55
C ASN A 71 9.88 -6.54 2.48
N ALA A 72 10.36 -7.16 1.39
CA ALA A 72 11.76 -7.53 1.21
C ALA A 72 12.73 -6.36 1.44
N ASP A 73 12.38 -5.16 0.98
CA ASP A 73 13.32 -4.02 0.92
C ASP A 73 13.00 -2.89 1.92
N ARG A 74 11.80 -2.88 2.52
CA ARG A 74 11.35 -1.76 3.38
C ARG A 74 10.19 -2.14 4.30
N SER A 75 10.08 -1.44 5.42
CA SER A 75 8.91 -1.43 6.30
C SER A 75 8.08 -0.18 6.05
N GLU A 76 6.76 -0.33 5.97
CA GLU A 76 5.80 0.73 5.68
C GLU A 76 4.71 0.75 6.75
N ILE A 77 4.42 1.93 7.30
CA ILE A 77 3.40 2.09 8.34
C ILE A 77 2.17 2.73 7.72
N TYR A 78 1.03 2.06 7.86
CA TYR A 78 -0.23 2.55 7.33
C TYR A 78 -1.25 2.83 8.44
N PRO A 79 -1.93 3.99 8.42
CA PRO A 79 -3.03 4.26 9.33
C PRO A 79 -4.23 3.37 9.01
N VAL A 80 -4.82 2.75 10.02
CA VAL A 80 -5.97 1.84 9.88
C VAL A 80 -7.03 2.10 10.96
N ASP A 81 -8.23 1.58 10.70
CA ASP A 81 -9.29 1.54 11.70
C ASP A 81 -9.05 0.33 12.61
N CYS A 82 -9.00 0.56 13.92
CA CYS A 82 -8.60 -0.44 14.92
C CYS A 82 -9.44 -1.71 14.85
N ASP A 83 -10.74 -1.57 14.56
CA ASP A 83 -11.71 -2.67 14.63
C ASP A 83 -11.74 -3.52 13.34
N ARG A 84 -11.16 -3.02 12.24
CA ARG A 84 -11.33 -3.62 10.91
C ARG A 84 -10.41 -4.80 10.64
N TYR A 85 -9.26 -4.86 11.32
CA TYR A 85 -8.18 -5.82 11.04
C TYR A 85 -7.63 -6.48 12.32
N THR A 86 -8.50 -6.66 13.31
CA THR A 86 -8.19 -7.28 14.61
C THR A 86 -7.83 -8.76 14.47
N ASP A 87 -8.38 -9.44 13.47
CA ASP A 87 -8.22 -10.87 13.22
C ASP A 87 -6.85 -11.25 12.64
N PHE A 88 -6.15 -10.31 12.00
CA PHE A 88 -4.79 -10.54 11.49
C PHE A 88 -3.75 -10.56 12.62
N ARG A 89 -2.76 -11.44 12.56
CA ARG A 89 -1.72 -11.55 13.60
C ARG A 89 -0.40 -10.90 13.18
N ILE A 90 0.38 -10.47 14.16
CA ILE A 90 1.78 -10.08 13.93
C ILE A 90 2.55 -11.32 13.46
N GLY A 91 3.41 -11.15 12.45
CA GLY A 91 4.11 -12.21 11.74
C GLY A 91 3.35 -12.83 10.55
N GLU A 92 2.09 -12.44 10.34
CA GLU A 92 1.26 -13.00 9.26
C GLU A 92 1.59 -12.35 7.91
N LYS A 93 1.73 -13.18 6.86
CA LYS A 93 1.92 -12.72 5.47
C LYS A 93 0.57 -12.51 4.79
N VAL A 94 0.29 -11.28 4.41
CA VAL A 94 -1.00 -10.85 3.87
C VAL A 94 -0.82 -10.11 2.54
N LYS A 95 -1.86 -10.14 1.71
CA LYS A 95 -1.93 -9.32 0.50
C LYS A 95 -2.59 -7.99 0.86
N VAL A 96 -1.81 -6.92 0.82
CA VAL A 96 -2.27 -5.56 1.08
C VAL A 96 -2.56 -4.88 -0.24
N THR A 97 -3.70 -4.20 -0.34
CA THR A 97 -4.05 -3.31 -1.44
C THR A 97 -4.05 -1.88 -0.93
N VAL A 98 -3.13 -1.08 -1.45
CA VAL A 98 -2.97 0.33 -1.08
C VAL A 98 -3.55 1.20 -2.18
N SER A 99 -4.27 2.26 -1.81
CA SER A 99 -4.72 3.32 -2.71
C SER A 99 -4.56 4.66 -2.01
N LYS A 100 -3.92 5.63 -2.67
CA LYS A 100 -3.73 7.00 -2.17
C LYS A 100 -3.21 7.00 -0.72
N ASP A 101 -2.12 6.27 -0.46
CA ASP A 101 -1.44 6.16 0.84
C ASP A 101 -2.29 5.58 1.99
N SER A 102 -3.38 4.88 1.67
CA SER A 102 -4.25 4.23 2.64
C SER A 102 -4.48 2.77 2.27
N ILE A 103 -4.59 1.91 3.30
CA ILE A 103 -4.96 0.51 3.09
C ILE A 103 -6.44 0.42 2.77
N VAL A 104 -6.74 -0.03 1.56
CA VAL A 104 -8.11 -0.31 1.11
C VAL A 104 -8.53 -1.71 1.54
N LYS A 105 -7.59 -2.67 1.49
CA LYS A 105 -7.91 -4.07 1.74
C LYS A 105 -6.70 -4.87 2.20
N ILE A 106 -6.91 -5.72 3.19
CA ILE A 106 -5.99 -6.79 3.57
C ILE A 106 -6.70 -8.12 3.29
N ARG A 107 -6.01 -9.06 2.64
CA ARG A 107 -6.51 -10.41 2.37
C ARG A 107 -5.48 -11.45 2.78
N ARG A 108 -5.97 -12.58 3.32
CA ARG A 108 -5.21 -13.82 3.43
C ARG A 108 -5.12 -14.51 2.06
N LYS A 109 -4.17 -15.43 1.91
CA LYS A 109 -4.09 -16.32 0.73
C LYS A 109 -5.34 -17.18 0.63
#